data_AF-A0A7D9LF41-F1
#
_entry.id   AF-A0A7D9LF41-F1
#
_cell.length_a   1.000
_cell.length_b   1.000
_cell.length_c   1.000
_cell.angle_alpha   90.00
_cell.angle_beta   90.00
_cell.angle_gamma   90.00
#
_symmetry.space_group_name_H-M   'P 1'
#
loop_
_entity.id
_entity.type
_entity.pdbx_description
1 polymer ?
#
loop_
_entity_poly.entity_id
_entity_poly.type
_entity_poly.pdbx_seq_one_letter_code
_entity_poly.pdbx_strand_id
1 'polypeptide(L)'
;EPAYCGLSTLVMVLNALSVDPGKVWKAPWRWYHESMLDCCVPLEVAKKEGITLFHFSCLAMCNGLDVDMVQALPTATVVEFRDVVKRVTQCESQVLVCSYSREVLGQMGDGHFSPIGGYHSGRDLVLISHY
;
A
#
# COMPACT_ATOMS: atom_id res chain seq x y z
N GLU A 1 -3.20 3.42 -15.89
CA GLU A 1 -2.13 4.43 -15.94
C GLU A 1 -0.98 3.96 -15.06
N PRO A 2 0.29 4.01 -15.51
CA PRO A 2 1.40 3.36 -14.79
C PRO A 2 1.70 3.95 -13.41
N ALA A 3 1.32 5.21 -13.15
CA ALA A 3 1.62 5.90 -11.89
C ALA A 3 0.55 5.72 -10.79
N TYR A 4 -0.55 5.02 -11.08
CA TYR A 4 -1.69 4.86 -10.16
C TYR A 4 -1.45 3.88 -9.02
N CYS A 5 -0.30 3.22 -9.03
CA CYS A 5 -0.01 2.07 -8.20
C CYS A 5 -0.24 2.30 -6.70
N GLY A 6 0.28 3.42 -6.18
CA GLY A 6 0.11 3.78 -4.78
C GLY A 6 -1.35 4.07 -4.40
N LEU A 7 -2.11 4.76 -5.25
CA LEU A 7 -3.52 5.08 -4.97
C LEU A 7 -4.39 3.82 -4.95
N SER A 8 -4.27 2.97 -5.97
CA SER A 8 -5.03 1.72 -6.05
C SER A 8 -4.67 0.76 -4.91
N THR A 9 -3.38 0.69 -4.54
CA THR A 9 -2.93 -0.07 -3.36
C THR A 9 -3.60 0.43 -2.08
N LEU A 10 -3.66 1.74 -1.86
CA LEU A 10 -4.28 2.31 -0.67
C LEU A 10 -5.81 2.08 -0.66
N VAL A 11 -6.48 2.17 -1.81
CA VAL A 11 -7.91 1.83 -1.93
C VAL A 11 -8.16 0.37 -1.53
N MET A 12 -7.30 -0.57 -1.96
CA MET A 12 -7.39 -1.97 -1.54
C MET A 12 -7.27 -2.10 -0.01
N VAL A 13 -6.31 -1.42 0.61
CA VAL A 13 -6.08 -1.45 2.06
C VAL A 13 -7.30 -0.91 2.81
N LEU A 14 -7.80 0.28 2.43
CA LEU A 14 -8.94 0.92 3.09
C LEU A 14 -10.21 0.07 3.00
N ASN A 15 -10.47 -0.50 1.83
CA ASN A 15 -11.62 -1.38 1.64
C ASN A 15 -11.47 -2.71 2.38
N ALA A 16 -10.28 -3.31 2.40
CA ALA A 16 -10.01 -4.55 3.15
C ALA A 16 -10.19 -4.34 4.66
N LEU A 17 -9.76 -3.20 5.18
CA LEU A 17 -9.97 -2.80 6.58
C LEU A 17 -11.38 -2.25 6.87
N SER A 18 -12.27 -2.26 5.87
CA SER A 18 -13.66 -1.80 6.00
C SER A 18 -13.81 -0.36 6.52
N VAL A 19 -12.89 0.52 6.12
CA VAL A 19 -12.97 1.95 6.46
C VAL A 19 -14.11 2.59 5.67
N ASP A 20 -14.97 3.34 6.36
CA ASP A 20 -16.09 4.05 5.73
C ASP A 20 -15.60 5.37 5.10
N PRO A 21 -15.67 5.53 3.77
CA PRO A 21 -15.25 6.77 3.11
C PRO A 21 -16.17 7.96 3.39
N GLY A 22 -17.33 7.74 4.03
CA GLY A 22 -18.34 8.78 4.29
C GLY A 22 -19.01 9.33 3.02
N LYS A 23 -18.67 8.77 1.86
CA LYS A 23 -19.15 9.17 0.52
C LYS A 23 -19.68 7.94 -0.22
N VAL A 24 -20.72 8.12 -1.03
CA VAL A 24 -21.24 7.04 -1.89
C VAL A 24 -20.35 6.91 -3.12
N TRP A 25 -19.85 5.70 -3.38
CA TRP A 25 -19.17 5.39 -4.64
C TRP A 25 -20.17 4.99 -5.72
N LYS A 26 -21.02 4.01 -5.41
CA LYS A 26 -22.11 3.55 -6.29
C LYS A 26 -23.26 3.09 -5.43
N ALA A 27 -24.36 3.83 -5.38
CA ALA A 27 -25.49 3.53 -4.51
C ALA A 27 -25.93 2.05 -4.62
N PRO A 28 -26.14 1.33 -3.50
CA PRO A 28 -26.04 1.77 -2.11
C PRO A 28 -24.62 1.70 -1.47
N TRP A 29 -23.60 1.37 -2.25
CA TRP A 29 -22.24 1.06 -1.79
C TRP A 29 -21.37 2.29 -1.50
N ARG A 30 -20.66 2.22 -0.37
CA ARG A 30 -19.69 3.22 0.11
C ARG A 30 -18.31 2.59 0.22
N TRP A 31 -17.73 2.26 -0.94
CA TRP A 31 -16.35 1.77 -1.03
C TRP A 31 -15.42 2.92 -1.40
N TYR A 32 -14.18 2.85 -0.95
CA TYR A 32 -13.13 3.74 -1.43
C TYR A 32 -12.90 3.54 -2.93
N HIS A 33 -12.63 4.66 -3.59
CA HIS A 33 -12.19 4.75 -4.97
C HIS A 33 -11.05 5.77 -5.02
N GLU A 34 -10.13 5.65 -5.98
CA GLU A 34 -8.90 6.46 -6.01
C GLU A 34 -9.20 7.96 -6.14
N SER A 35 -10.33 8.34 -6.75
CA SER A 35 -10.77 9.73 -6.83
C SER A 35 -11.15 10.36 -5.47
N MET A 36 -11.19 9.56 -4.40
CA MET A 36 -11.48 10.04 -3.04
C MET A 36 -10.22 10.37 -2.24
N LEU A 37 -9.02 10.11 -2.78
CA LEU A 37 -7.74 10.27 -2.09
C LEU A 37 -7.09 11.65 -2.40
N ASP A 38 -7.69 12.74 -1.94
CA ASP A 38 -7.40 14.11 -2.41
C ASP A 38 -6.75 15.09 -1.41
N CYS A 39 -6.29 14.63 -0.23
CA CYS A 39 -5.87 15.54 0.85
C CYS A 39 -4.36 15.85 0.98
N CYS A 40 -3.45 15.02 0.46
CA CYS A 40 -1.98 15.20 0.68
C CYS A 40 -1.20 15.55 -0.59
N VAL A 41 -1.72 15.18 -1.75
CA VAL A 41 -1.13 15.45 -3.06
C VAL A 41 -2.28 15.66 -4.04
N PRO A 42 -2.23 16.69 -4.91
CA PRO A 42 -3.27 16.86 -5.91
C PRO A 42 -3.37 15.60 -6.78
N LEU A 43 -4.58 15.08 -6.97
CA LEU A 43 -4.79 13.83 -7.71
C LEU A 43 -4.13 13.89 -9.08
N GLU A 44 -4.26 14.99 -9.82
CA GLU A 44 -3.66 15.18 -11.15
C GLU A 44 -2.12 15.05 -11.16
N VAL A 45 -1.45 15.44 -10.07
CA VAL A 45 -0.01 15.24 -9.91
C VAL A 45 0.28 13.76 -9.63
N ALA A 46 -0.47 13.15 -8.70
CA ALA A 46 -0.33 11.73 -8.37
C ALA A 46 -0.58 10.82 -9.58
N LYS A 47 -1.55 11.13 -10.45
CA LYS A 47 -1.83 10.35 -11.67
C LYS A 47 -0.68 10.38 -12.67
N LYS A 48 0.07 11.48 -12.69
CA LYS A 48 1.13 11.72 -13.68
C LYS A 48 2.50 11.24 -13.19
N GLU A 49 2.81 11.52 -11.93
CA GLU A 49 4.15 11.35 -11.36
C GLU A 49 4.22 10.20 -10.35
N GLY A 50 3.07 9.70 -9.91
CA GLY A 50 2.98 8.71 -8.84
C GLY A 50 3.05 9.35 -7.47
N ILE A 51 3.23 8.51 -6.46
CA ILE A 51 3.33 8.96 -5.06
C ILE A 51 4.56 8.37 -4.39
N THR A 52 5.13 9.11 -3.44
CA THR A 52 6.24 8.64 -2.60
C THR A 52 5.71 7.84 -1.42
N LEU A 53 6.59 7.17 -0.68
CA LEU A 53 6.21 6.49 0.57
C LEU A 53 5.61 7.48 1.59
N PHE A 54 6.11 8.72 1.64
CA PHE A 54 5.57 9.78 2.49
C PHE A 54 4.15 10.18 2.06
N HIS A 55 3.91 10.38 0.77
CA HIS A 55 2.56 10.67 0.26
C HIS A 55 1.60 9.52 0.56
N PHE A 56 2.02 8.26 0.39
CA PHE A 56 1.22 7.09 0.74
C PHE A 56 0.81 7.11 2.22
N SER A 57 1.78 7.32 3.12
CA SER A 57 1.54 7.41 4.56
C SER A 57 0.58 8.54 4.92
N CYS A 58 0.79 9.73 4.36
CA CYS A 58 -0.08 10.89 4.58
C CYS A 58 -1.53 10.60 4.13
N LEU A 59 -1.71 10.05 2.91
CA LEU A 59 -3.04 9.71 2.40
C LEU A 59 -3.73 8.66 3.26
N ALA A 60 -3.01 7.65 3.76
CA ALA A 60 -3.54 6.64 4.66
C ALA A 60 -4.01 7.24 6.00
N MET A 61 -3.17 8.05 6.65
CA MET A 61 -3.52 8.70 7.92
C MET A 61 -4.71 9.65 7.78
N CYS A 62 -4.72 10.46 6.71
CA CYS A 62 -5.81 11.38 6.41
C CYS A 62 -7.16 10.66 6.17
N ASN A 63 -7.12 9.40 5.74
CA ASN A 63 -8.31 8.56 5.55
C ASN A 63 -8.60 7.65 6.76
N GLY A 64 -8.06 7.98 7.94
CA GLY A 64 -8.46 7.36 9.20
C GLY A 64 -7.72 6.08 9.58
N LEU A 65 -6.61 5.75 8.90
CA LEU A 65 -5.74 4.65 9.31
C LEU A 65 -4.69 5.12 10.31
N ASP A 66 -4.31 4.23 11.23
CA ASP A 66 -3.04 4.35 11.97
C ASP A 66 -1.92 3.75 11.10
N VAL A 67 -0.78 4.44 10.99
CA VAL A 67 0.26 4.12 10.02
C VAL A 67 1.64 4.07 10.68
N ASP A 68 2.25 2.88 10.65
CA ASP A 68 3.67 2.69 10.95
C ASP A 68 4.48 2.68 9.65
N MET A 69 5.09 3.81 9.32
CA MET A 69 5.89 3.97 8.10
C MET A 69 7.36 3.65 8.37
N VAL A 70 7.85 2.56 7.77
CA VAL A 70 9.25 2.16 7.86
C VAL A 70 9.96 2.43 6.54
N GLN A 71 11.01 3.24 6.58
CA GLN A 71 11.93 3.41 5.45
C GLN A 71 13.12 2.47 5.58
N ALA A 72 13.47 1.77 4.50
CA ALA A 72 14.66 0.93 4.46
C ALA A 72 15.93 1.80 4.48
N LEU A 73 16.51 1.97 5.67
CA LEU A 73 17.79 2.64 5.88
C LEU A 73 18.94 1.65 5.59
N PRO A 74 20.18 2.13 5.33
CA PRO A 74 21.33 1.25 5.13
C PRO A 74 21.62 0.28 6.28
N THR A 75 21.14 0.59 7.49
CA THR A 75 21.26 -0.24 8.69
C THR A 75 20.14 -1.26 8.85
N ALA A 76 19.06 -1.16 8.07
CA ALA A 76 17.92 -2.06 8.17
C ALA A 76 18.30 -3.47 7.73
N THR A 77 17.74 -4.47 8.40
CA THR A 77 18.02 -5.88 8.12
C THR A 77 16.81 -6.59 7.54
N VAL A 78 17.06 -7.62 6.72
CA VAL A 78 16.00 -8.50 6.23
C VAL A 78 15.31 -9.27 7.37
N VAL A 79 15.98 -9.43 8.52
CA VAL A 79 15.42 -10.11 9.69
C VAL A 79 14.29 -9.27 10.28
N GLU A 80 14.52 -7.97 10.51
CA GLU A 80 13.50 -7.05 11.01
C GLU A 80 12.29 -6.99 10.06
N PHE A 81 12.52 -6.90 8.76
CA PHE A 81 11.44 -6.94 7.77
C PHE A 81 10.63 -8.24 7.86
N ARG A 82 11.30 -9.39 7.97
CA ARG A 82 10.64 -10.69 8.07
C ARG A 82 9.82 -10.83 9.35
N ASP A 83 10.25 -10.23 10.45
CA ASP A 83 9.49 -10.24 11.69
C ASP A 83 8.21 -9.40 11.58
N VAL A 84 8.27 -8.27 10.87
CA VAL A 84 7.06 -7.49 10.52
C VAL A 84 6.13 -8.31 9.61
N VAL A 85 6.66 -8.93 8.55
CA VAL A 85 5.88 -9.78 7.63
C VAL A 85 5.14 -10.89 8.39
N LYS A 86 5.84 -11.64 9.24
CA LYS A 86 5.24 -12.73 10.03
C LYS A 86 4.13 -12.22 10.94
N ARG A 87 4.36 -11.11 11.64
CA ARG A 87 3.38 -10.52 12.56
C ARG A 87 2.13 -10.05 11.82
N VAL A 88 2.30 -9.29 10.74
CA VAL A 88 1.17 -8.66 10.04
C VAL A 88 0.36 -9.69 9.25
N THR A 89 1.01 -10.66 8.59
CA THR A 89 0.31 -11.69 7.81
C THR A 89 -0.48 -12.70 8.67
N GLN A 90 -0.37 -12.62 10.00
CA GLN A 90 -1.15 -13.41 10.96
C GLN A 90 -2.27 -12.58 11.63
N CYS A 91 -2.49 -11.34 11.19
CA CYS A 91 -3.43 -10.40 11.77
C CYS A 91 -4.45 -9.94 10.72
N GLU A 92 -5.72 -9.86 11.08
CA GLU A 92 -6.78 -9.39 10.17
C GLU A 92 -6.96 -7.87 10.20
N SER A 93 -6.49 -7.20 11.26
CA SER A 93 -6.68 -5.76 11.48
C SER A 93 -5.49 -4.90 11.01
N GLN A 94 -4.50 -5.51 10.35
CA GLN A 94 -3.32 -4.82 9.83
C GLN A 94 -3.04 -5.29 8.41
N VAL A 95 -2.55 -4.39 7.57
CA VAL A 95 -2.11 -4.71 6.21
C VAL A 95 -0.71 -4.18 6.01
N LEU A 96 0.21 -5.04 5.56
CA LEU A 96 1.55 -4.64 5.19
C LEU A 96 1.56 -4.24 3.71
N VAL A 97 2.09 -3.06 3.40
CA VAL A 97 2.29 -2.57 2.03
C VAL A 97 3.79 -2.35 1.82
N CYS A 98 4.30 -2.77 0.66
CA CYS A 98 5.67 -2.52 0.28
C CYS A 98 5.75 -1.49 -0.86
N SER A 99 6.64 -0.52 -0.71
CA SER A 99 7.19 0.31 -1.79
C SER A 99 8.52 -0.28 -2.21
N TYR A 100 8.67 -0.73 -3.45
CA TYR A 100 9.87 -1.45 -3.91
C TYR A 100 10.19 -1.16 -5.37
N SER A 101 11.43 -1.42 -5.77
CA SER A 101 11.83 -1.38 -7.18
C SER A 101 11.48 -2.70 -7.87
N ARG A 102 10.77 -2.62 -9.00
CA ARG A 102 10.47 -3.79 -9.84
C ARG A 102 11.73 -4.37 -10.48
N GLU A 103 12.70 -3.53 -10.79
CA GLU A 103 13.95 -3.90 -11.43
C GLU A 103 14.73 -4.93 -10.61
N VAL A 104 14.82 -4.74 -9.29
CA VAL A 104 15.54 -5.69 -8.41
C VAL A 104 14.87 -7.07 -8.32
N LEU A 105 13.61 -7.17 -8.74
CA LEU A 105 12.87 -8.43 -8.85
C LEU A 105 12.85 -8.99 -10.28
N GLY A 106 13.60 -8.38 -11.21
CA GLY A 106 13.63 -8.78 -12.63
C GLY A 106 12.32 -8.49 -13.38
N GLN A 107 11.51 -7.57 -12.88
CA GLN A 107 10.26 -7.14 -13.51
C GLN A 107 10.47 -5.87 -14.34
N MET A 108 9.62 -5.65 -15.35
CA MET A 108 9.67 -4.45 -16.18
C MET A 108 9.18 -3.20 -15.41
N GLY A 109 9.91 -2.10 -15.59
CA GLY A 109 9.65 -0.83 -14.92
C GLY A 109 10.40 -0.69 -13.60
N ASP A 110 10.13 0.39 -12.89
CA ASP A 110 10.68 0.68 -11.56
C ASP A 110 9.53 0.97 -10.58
N GLY A 111 9.86 1.34 -9.33
CA GLY A 111 9.00 1.96 -8.32
C GLY A 111 7.53 1.49 -8.29
N HIS A 112 7.18 0.63 -7.33
CA HIS A 112 5.84 0.09 -7.22
C HIS A 112 5.36 -0.05 -5.79
N PHE A 113 4.05 0.07 -5.60
CA PHE A 113 3.35 -0.20 -4.36
C PHE A 113 2.47 -1.43 -4.52
N SER A 114 2.47 -2.31 -3.52
CA SER A 114 1.54 -3.43 -3.46
C SER A 114 1.36 -3.92 -2.01
N PRO A 115 0.15 -4.40 -1.64
CA PRO A 115 -0.03 -5.12 -0.38
C PRO A 115 0.74 -6.45 -0.40
N ILE A 116 1.17 -6.89 0.77
CA ILE A 116 1.66 -8.24 1.02
C ILE A 116 0.46 -9.11 1.39
N GLY A 117 0.07 -9.99 0.48
CA GLY A 117 -1.10 -10.86 0.63
C GLY A 117 -0.86 -12.12 1.46
N GLY A 118 0.38 -12.43 1.80
CA GLY A 118 0.71 -13.60 2.63
C GLY A 118 2.20 -13.92 2.69
N TYR A 119 2.56 -14.79 3.63
CA TYR A 119 3.93 -15.25 3.85
C TYR A 119 4.00 -16.79 3.88
N HIS A 120 4.94 -17.35 3.14
CA HIS A 120 5.21 -18.79 3.10
C HIS A 120 6.54 -19.09 3.80
N SER A 121 6.48 -19.43 5.10
CA SER A 121 7.66 -19.66 5.93
C SER A 121 8.59 -20.77 5.42
N GLY A 122 8.06 -21.86 4.89
CA GLY A 122 8.88 -23.00 4.42
C GLY A 122 9.72 -22.71 3.17
N ARG A 123 9.45 -21.61 2.45
CA ARG A 123 10.20 -21.18 1.25
C ARG A 123 10.75 -19.76 1.39
N ASP A 124 10.48 -19.11 2.52
CA ASP A 124 10.78 -17.71 2.78
C ASP A 124 10.33 -16.74 1.67
N LEU A 125 9.06 -16.88 1.26
CA LEU A 125 8.46 -16.07 0.18
C LEU A 125 7.31 -15.21 0.71
N VAL A 126 7.19 -13.99 0.17
CA VAL A 126 6.01 -13.14 0.32
C VAL A 126 5.19 -13.13 -0.97
N LEU A 127 3.87 -13.09 -0.84
CA LEU A 127 2.97 -12.87 -1.97
C LEU A 127 2.76 -11.36 -2.15
N ILE A 128 3.22 -10.83 -3.28
CA ILE A 128 2.94 -9.44 -3.68
C ILE A 128 1.63 -9.43 -4.46
N SER A 129 0.62 -8.74 -3.94
CA SER A 129 -0.69 -8.61 -4.58
C SER A 129 -0.66 -7.50 -5.64
N HIS A 130 -0.16 -7.84 -6.83
CA HIS A 130 -0.16 -6.97 -7.99
C HIS A 130 -1.57 -6.82 -8.60
N TYR A 131 -1.89 -5.61 -9.07
CA TYR A 131 -2.99 -5.29 -9.98
C TYR A 131 -2.45 -4.90 -11.36
#